data_AF-V6MEX2-F1
#
_entry.id   AF-V6MEX2-F1
#
_cell.length_a   1.000
_cell.length_b   1.000
_cell.length_c   1.000
_cell.angle_alpha   90.00
_cell.angle_beta   90.00
_cell.angle_gamma   90.00
#
_symmetry.space_group_name_H-M   'P 1'
#
loop_
_entity.id
_entity.type
_entity.pdbx_description
1 polymer ?
#
loop_
_entity_poly.entity_id
_entity_poly.type
_entity_poly.pdbx_seq_one_letter_code
_entity_poly.pdbx_strand_id
1 'polypeptide(L)'
;MTKRDWLQKSTVAVLLSTSFLMFAEGGQAVSHAAQTQTEAQGAQVAAIAQSLKGKSYQYGAVGPQAFGSAGFATYIYKKIGMNIEDTIAKLNKAGKKVSVQEVQAGDLLFFSSTGKGSASFMGVYIGDGQYMYASQGEKKVVVKNLSDYSKKLLSVRRILPDEAGSVTPPNTTEPDQNLGKDLGNKVVSAGMKYLGTPYEYGSTRSNKKTMDCSEFTMWAYLDGAGIDMGRGGAKSQANYVKAHGTMTTDINKLKKGDLVFVMKYKGWKESDYKGIDVSKQSINHVAIYLGDNKLLHTYSKESGGVRITDFKGTHWEYRFISGGRPY
;
A
#
# COMPACT_ATOMS: atom_id res chain seq x y z
N MET A 1 43.84 -26.90 -40.50
CA MET A 1 42.91 -26.98 -39.35
C MET A 1 43.34 -28.15 -38.48
N THR A 2 43.85 -27.87 -37.28
CA THR A 2 44.37 -28.90 -36.37
C THR A 2 43.28 -29.31 -35.37
N LYS A 3 43.39 -30.52 -34.80
CA LYS A 3 42.39 -31.14 -33.89
C LYS A 3 41.96 -30.29 -32.68
N ARG A 4 42.63 -29.17 -32.39
CA ARG A 4 42.24 -28.20 -31.34
C ARG A 4 41.11 -27.26 -31.77
N ASP A 5 40.86 -27.06 -33.07
CA ASP A 5 39.78 -26.20 -33.57
C ASP A 5 38.39 -26.84 -33.48
N TRP A 6 38.31 -28.16 -33.33
CA TRP A 6 37.04 -28.90 -33.28
C TRP A 6 36.41 -28.89 -31.87
N LEU A 7 37.24 -28.94 -30.82
CA LEU A 7 36.78 -28.97 -29.43
C LEU A 7 36.26 -27.61 -28.91
N GLN A 8 36.59 -26.49 -29.55
CA GLN A 8 36.02 -25.18 -29.17
C GLN A 8 34.68 -24.87 -29.84
N LYS A 9 34.33 -25.56 -30.93
CA LYS A 9 33.05 -25.33 -31.65
C LYS A 9 31.90 -26.21 -31.16
N SER A 10 32.18 -27.33 -30.50
CA SER A 10 31.15 -28.25 -30.00
C SER A 10 30.60 -27.88 -28.61
N THR A 11 31.30 -27.10 -27.80
CA THR A 11 30.82 -26.65 -26.48
C THR A 11 29.80 -25.50 -26.58
N VAL A 12 29.86 -24.72 -27.66
CA VAL A 12 28.96 -23.56 -27.88
C VAL A 12 27.57 -23.98 -28.36
N ALA A 13 27.45 -25.13 -29.05
CA ALA A 13 26.17 -25.60 -29.57
C ALA A 13 25.26 -26.27 -28.51
N VAL A 14 25.83 -26.94 -27.50
CA VAL A 14 25.06 -27.61 -26.42
C VAL A 14 24.53 -26.62 -25.37
N LEU A 15 25.19 -25.46 -25.21
CA LEU A 15 24.75 -24.39 -24.30
C LEU A 15 23.63 -23.52 -24.87
N LEU A 16 23.40 -23.55 -26.20
CA LEU A 16 22.32 -22.81 -26.85
C LEU A 16 20.98 -23.56 -26.85
N SER A 17 20.97 -24.90 -26.76
CA SER A 17 19.71 -25.67 -26.75
C SER A 17 19.07 -25.80 -25.36
N THR A 18 19.84 -25.81 -24.28
CA THR A 18 19.30 -25.76 -22.90
C THR A 18 18.80 -24.39 -22.50
N SER A 19 19.28 -23.34 -23.17
CA SER A 19 18.83 -21.96 -22.94
C SER A 19 17.43 -21.68 -23.51
N PHE A 20 16.94 -22.47 -24.47
CA PHE A 20 15.61 -22.25 -25.06
C PHE A 20 14.47 -22.94 -24.29
N LEU A 21 14.76 -23.99 -23.53
CA LEU A 21 13.77 -24.68 -22.68
C LEU A 21 13.51 -23.94 -21.35
N MET A 22 14.49 -23.22 -20.80
CA MET A 22 14.30 -22.42 -19.58
C MET A 22 13.54 -21.09 -19.80
N PHE A 23 13.33 -20.67 -21.05
CA PHE A 23 12.49 -19.51 -21.37
C PHE A 23 10.99 -19.82 -21.39
N ALA A 24 10.59 -21.09 -21.53
CA ALA A 24 9.18 -21.48 -21.55
C ALA A 24 8.58 -21.54 -20.13
N GLU A 25 9.33 -22.04 -19.14
CA GLU A 25 8.87 -22.15 -17.75
C GLU A 25 9.01 -20.82 -16.97
N GLY A 26 10.02 -20.01 -17.28
CA GLY A 26 10.19 -18.68 -16.65
C GLY A 26 9.14 -17.65 -17.09
N GLY A 27 8.66 -17.71 -18.33
CA GLY A 27 7.65 -16.77 -18.84
C GLY A 27 6.29 -16.89 -18.16
N GLN A 28 5.89 -18.09 -17.76
CA GLN A 28 4.61 -18.32 -17.09
C GLN A 28 4.62 -17.90 -15.61
N ALA A 29 5.75 -18.04 -14.92
CA ALA A 29 5.87 -17.62 -13.52
C ALA A 29 5.91 -16.09 -13.36
N VAL A 30 6.56 -15.39 -14.28
CA VAL A 30 6.66 -13.92 -14.28
C VAL A 30 5.28 -13.30 -14.61
N SER A 31 4.58 -13.83 -15.62
CA SER A 31 3.23 -13.35 -15.98
C SER A 31 2.20 -13.58 -14.87
N HIS A 32 2.29 -14.68 -14.12
CA HIS A 32 1.39 -14.94 -12.99
C HIS A 32 1.70 -14.02 -11.80
N ALA A 33 2.98 -13.72 -11.53
CA ALA A 33 3.37 -12.83 -10.44
C ALA A 33 2.96 -11.37 -10.70
N ALA A 34 3.13 -10.89 -11.94
CA ALA A 34 2.69 -9.55 -12.34
C ALA A 34 1.16 -9.42 -12.35
N GLN A 35 0.44 -10.45 -12.83
CA GLN A 35 -1.01 -10.48 -12.75
C GLN A 35 -1.50 -10.42 -11.30
N THR A 36 -0.82 -11.12 -10.38
CA THR A 36 -1.15 -11.11 -8.94
C THR A 36 -0.93 -9.72 -8.31
N GLN A 37 0.10 -8.99 -8.73
CA GLN A 37 0.39 -7.63 -8.25
C GLN A 37 -0.64 -6.60 -8.75
N THR A 38 -1.02 -6.68 -10.03
CA THR A 38 -2.05 -5.81 -10.62
C THR A 38 -3.42 -6.05 -10.00
N GLU A 39 -3.76 -7.30 -9.71
CA GLU A 39 -4.97 -7.67 -8.96
C GLU A 39 -4.95 -7.09 -7.53
N ALA A 40 -3.82 -7.17 -6.82
CA ALA A 40 -3.68 -6.60 -5.48
C ALA A 40 -3.81 -5.06 -5.47
N GLN A 41 -3.20 -4.37 -6.43
CA GLN A 41 -3.35 -2.92 -6.60
C GLN A 41 -4.79 -2.55 -6.98
N GLY A 42 -5.42 -3.35 -7.84
CA GLY A 42 -6.83 -3.22 -8.20
C GLY A 42 -7.77 -3.34 -7.00
N ALA A 43 -7.53 -4.32 -6.13
CA ALA A 43 -8.25 -4.47 -4.87
C ALA A 43 -8.04 -3.26 -3.93
N GLN A 44 -6.83 -2.69 -3.89
CA GLN A 44 -6.54 -1.48 -3.11
C GLN A 44 -7.29 -0.26 -3.65
N VAL A 45 -7.32 -0.06 -4.97
CA VAL A 45 -8.11 0.98 -5.64
C VAL A 45 -9.59 0.83 -5.30
N ALA A 46 -10.13 -0.40 -5.37
CA ALA A 46 -11.51 -0.69 -5.02
C ALA A 46 -11.83 -0.39 -3.54
N ALA A 47 -10.95 -0.78 -2.62
CA ALA A 47 -11.12 -0.52 -1.19
C ALA A 47 -11.13 0.99 -0.87
N ILE A 48 -10.23 1.76 -1.48
CA ILE A 48 -10.21 3.23 -1.32
C ILE A 48 -11.49 3.82 -1.92
N ALA A 49 -11.92 3.39 -3.10
CA ALA A 49 -13.17 3.85 -3.70
C ALA A 49 -14.37 3.61 -2.78
N GLN A 50 -14.45 2.43 -2.16
CA GLN A 50 -15.51 2.08 -1.20
C GLN A 50 -15.50 2.97 0.04
N SER A 51 -14.31 3.33 0.56
CA SER A 51 -14.18 4.24 1.71
C SER A 51 -14.75 5.65 1.46
N LEU A 52 -14.90 6.03 0.19
CA LEU A 52 -15.41 7.33 -0.25
C LEU A 52 -16.91 7.33 -0.54
N LYS A 53 -17.61 6.20 -0.34
CA LYS A 53 -19.06 6.09 -0.55
C LYS A 53 -19.80 7.18 0.23
N GLY A 54 -20.77 7.82 -0.42
CA GLY A 54 -21.61 8.85 0.18
C GLY A 54 -20.99 10.26 0.25
N LYS A 55 -19.72 10.44 -0.11
CA LYS A 55 -19.11 11.78 -0.21
C LYS A 55 -19.82 12.61 -1.29
N SER A 56 -19.96 13.92 -1.05
CA SER A 56 -20.74 14.80 -1.91
C SER A 56 -20.21 14.84 -3.35
N TYR A 57 -21.11 14.98 -4.32
CA TYR A 57 -20.72 15.29 -5.69
C TYR A 57 -20.47 16.79 -5.82
N GLN A 58 -19.38 17.16 -6.49
CA GLN A 58 -19.15 18.51 -6.97
C GLN A 58 -18.38 18.44 -8.29
N TYR A 59 -18.88 19.15 -9.31
CA TYR A 59 -18.24 19.19 -10.62
C TYR A 59 -16.79 19.69 -10.50
N GLY A 60 -15.85 18.96 -11.12
CA GLY A 60 -14.42 19.27 -11.10
C GLY A 60 -13.70 19.03 -9.76
N ALA A 61 -14.39 18.59 -8.70
CA ALA A 61 -13.75 18.39 -7.41
C ALA A 61 -12.87 17.13 -7.38
N VAL A 62 -11.73 17.21 -6.69
CA VAL A 62 -10.75 16.11 -6.55
C VAL A 62 -10.80 15.48 -5.14
N GLY A 63 -11.59 16.00 -4.21
CA GLY A 63 -11.67 15.48 -2.84
C GLY A 63 -10.78 16.20 -1.82
N PRO A 64 -10.79 15.75 -0.55
CA PRO A 64 -11.52 14.58 -0.05
C PRO A 64 -12.98 14.86 0.36
N GLN A 65 -13.43 16.12 0.36
CA GLN A 65 -14.76 16.47 0.87
C GLN A 65 -15.87 16.29 -0.16
N ALA A 66 -15.57 16.52 -1.44
CA ALA A 66 -16.48 16.29 -2.55
C ALA A 66 -15.70 15.83 -3.79
N PHE A 67 -16.37 15.11 -4.70
CA PHE A 67 -15.74 14.53 -5.88
C PHE A 67 -16.53 14.82 -7.15
N GLY A 68 -15.80 15.07 -8.24
CA GLY A 68 -16.27 14.94 -9.62
C GLY A 68 -15.79 13.62 -10.21
N SER A 69 -16.26 13.24 -11.41
CA SER A 69 -15.97 11.90 -11.97
C SER A 69 -14.48 11.63 -12.20
N ALA A 70 -13.74 12.56 -12.82
CA ALA A 70 -12.29 12.40 -13.01
C ALA A 70 -11.54 12.55 -11.68
N GLY A 71 -11.86 13.57 -10.89
CA GLY A 71 -11.22 13.81 -9.60
C GLY A 71 -11.39 12.67 -8.59
N PHE A 72 -12.49 11.91 -8.66
CA PHE A 72 -12.67 10.67 -7.91
C PHE A 72 -11.58 9.64 -8.21
N ALA A 73 -11.37 9.33 -9.50
CA ALA A 73 -10.34 8.40 -9.92
C ALA A 73 -8.92 8.94 -9.63
N THR A 74 -8.64 10.20 -9.95
CA THR A 74 -7.34 10.81 -9.70
C THR A 74 -6.98 10.80 -8.21
N TYR A 75 -7.94 11.04 -7.32
CA TYR A 75 -7.72 10.95 -5.89
C TYR A 75 -7.38 9.52 -5.43
N ILE A 76 -8.13 8.53 -5.90
CA ILE A 76 -7.92 7.12 -5.53
C ILE A 76 -6.54 6.64 -6.01
N TYR A 77 -6.21 6.91 -7.27
CA TYR A 77 -4.92 6.52 -7.84
C TYR A 77 -3.75 7.26 -7.17
N LYS A 78 -3.94 8.54 -6.82
CA LYS A 78 -2.94 9.29 -6.03
C LYS A 78 -2.70 8.67 -4.65
N LYS A 79 -3.71 8.05 -4.04
CA LYS A 79 -3.60 7.36 -2.74
C LYS A 79 -2.78 6.07 -2.80
N ILE A 80 -2.67 5.45 -3.97
CA ILE A 80 -1.76 4.32 -4.23
C ILE A 80 -0.44 4.77 -4.87
N GLY A 81 -0.15 6.08 -4.87
CA GLY A 81 1.12 6.63 -5.37
C GLY A 81 1.18 6.83 -6.89
N MET A 82 0.06 6.68 -7.61
CA MET A 82 0.00 6.89 -9.06
C MET A 82 -0.58 8.27 -9.40
N ASN A 83 0.22 9.08 -10.08
CA ASN A 83 -0.28 10.29 -10.72
C ASN A 83 -0.82 9.90 -12.09
N ILE A 84 -2.13 10.02 -12.25
CA ILE A 84 -2.83 9.75 -13.49
C ILE A 84 -3.36 11.07 -14.07
N GLU A 85 -3.79 11.02 -15.32
CA GLU A 85 -4.46 12.15 -15.96
C GLU A 85 -5.69 12.63 -15.16
N ASP A 86 -6.05 13.89 -15.32
CA ASP A 86 -7.01 14.58 -14.46
C ASP A 86 -8.33 14.94 -15.15
N THR A 87 -8.47 14.57 -16.43
CA THR A 87 -9.68 14.81 -17.21
C THR A 87 -10.20 13.51 -17.82
N ILE A 88 -11.52 13.40 -17.96
CA ILE A 88 -12.18 12.25 -18.59
C ILE A 88 -11.62 11.98 -19.99
N ALA A 89 -11.39 13.04 -20.78
CA ALA A 89 -10.90 12.92 -22.15
C ALA A 89 -9.49 12.33 -22.22
N LYS A 90 -8.58 12.74 -21.33
CA LYS A 90 -7.22 12.20 -21.27
C LYS A 90 -7.20 10.80 -20.66
N LEU A 91 -7.93 10.59 -19.57
CA LEU A 91 -8.05 9.28 -18.92
C LEU A 91 -8.65 8.22 -19.86
N ASN A 92 -9.62 8.59 -20.70
CA ASN A 92 -10.19 7.68 -21.69
C ASN A 92 -9.22 7.35 -22.85
N LYS A 93 -8.03 7.95 -22.88
CA LYS A 93 -6.96 7.62 -23.84
C LYS A 93 -5.73 7.03 -23.14
N ALA A 94 -5.68 7.08 -21.81
CA ALA A 94 -4.60 6.55 -21.00
C ALA A 94 -4.73 5.04 -20.79
N GLY A 95 -3.60 4.41 -20.47
CA GLY A 95 -3.54 2.99 -20.13
C GLY A 95 -3.96 2.06 -21.27
N LYS A 96 -4.16 0.79 -20.91
CA LYS A 96 -4.60 -0.26 -21.84
C LYS A 96 -6.11 -0.25 -21.99
N LYS A 97 -6.60 -0.42 -23.22
CA LYS A 97 -8.02 -0.67 -23.46
C LYS A 97 -8.34 -2.12 -23.10
N VAL A 98 -9.34 -2.34 -22.25
CA VAL A 98 -9.74 -3.67 -21.79
C VAL A 98 -11.15 -3.97 -22.28
N SER A 99 -11.46 -5.24 -22.55
CA SER A 99 -12.82 -5.67 -22.83
C SER A 99 -13.67 -5.70 -21.55
N VAL A 100 -14.99 -5.71 -21.67
CA VAL A 100 -15.87 -5.79 -20.48
C VAL A 100 -15.71 -7.14 -19.77
N GLN A 101 -15.38 -8.19 -20.51
CA GLN A 101 -15.19 -9.54 -20.01
C GLN A 101 -13.91 -9.69 -19.18
N GLU A 102 -12.90 -8.85 -19.47
CA GLU A 102 -11.59 -8.86 -18.81
C GLU A 102 -11.46 -7.75 -17.75
N VAL A 103 -12.56 -7.05 -17.44
CA VAL A 103 -12.55 -5.95 -16.48
C VAL A 103 -12.17 -6.45 -15.09
N GLN A 104 -11.25 -5.73 -14.45
CA GLN A 104 -10.74 -6.05 -13.12
C GLN A 104 -10.91 -4.87 -12.19
N ALA A 105 -10.89 -5.16 -10.88
CA ALA A 105 -10.93 -4.13 -9.85
C ALA A 105 -9.87 -3.04 -10.13
N GLY A 106 -10.28 -1.79 -10.03
CA GLY A 106 -9.44 -0.64 -10.34
C GLY A 106 -9.53 -0.13 -11.77
N ASP A 107 -10.03 -0.92 -12.73
CA ASP A 107 -10.23 -0.43 -14.10
C ASP A 107 -11.21 0.76 -14.15
N LEU A 108 -10.92 1.71 -15.04
CA LEU A 108 -11.73 2.90 -15.24
C LEU A 108 -12.78 2.67 -16.32
N LEU A 109 -14.05 2.91 -15.98
CA LEU A 109 -15.19 2.76 -16.86
C LEU A 109 -15.65 4.12 -17.37
N PHE A 110 -15.79 4.27 -18.67
CA PHE A 110 -16.18 5.53 -19.31
C PHE A 110 -17.55 5.39 -19.96
N PHE A 111 -18.42 6.36 -19.70
CA PHE A 111 -19.81 6.30 -20.13
C PHE A 111 -20.24 7.57 -20.87
N SER A 112 -21.19 7.42 -21.80
CA SER A 112 -21.94 8.54 -22.39
C SER A 112 -23.33 8.64 -21.76
N SER A 113 -23.72 9.84 -21.35
CA SER A 113 -25.06 10.13 -20.83
C SER A 113 -26.16 9.78 -21.84
N THR A 114 -25.88 9.91 -23.14
CA THR A 114 -26.81 9.65 -24.25
C THR A 114 -26.61 8.28 -24.90
N GLY A 115 -25.57 7.54 -24.50
CA GLY A 115 -25.18 6.26 -25.13
C GLY A 115 -24.45 6.39 -26.47
N LYS A 116 -24.20 7.62 -26.95
CA LYS A 116 -23.42 7.90 -28.17
C LYS A 116 -22.46 9.08 -27.91
N GLY A 117 -21.45 9.24 -28.75
CA GLY A 117 -20.50 10.36 -28.66
C GLY A 117 -19.40 10.16 -27.60
N SER A 118 -18.89 11.26 -27.07
CA SER A 118 -17.77 11.26 -26.11
C SER A 118 -18.19 10.87 -24.69
N ALA A 119 -17.24 10.35 -23.92
CA ALA A 119 -17.46 10.07 -22.50
C ALA A 119 -17.81 11.36 -21.73
N SER A 120 -18.92 11.35 -21.00
CA SER A 120 -19.43 12.48 -20.22
C SER A 120 -19.31 12.25 -18.70
N PHE A 121 -19.20 10.99 -18.28
CA PHE A 121 -18.88 10.62 -16.90
C PHE A 121 -18.07 9.33 -16.87
N MET A 122 -17.48 9.04 -15.72
CA MET A 122 -16.67 7.84 -15.53
C MET A 122 -16.78 7.31 -14.10
N GLY A 123 -16.37 6.06 -13.89
CA GLY A 123 -16.30 5.41 -12.60
C GLY A 123 -15.13 4.44 -12.48
N VAL A 124 -14.94 3.91 -11.29
CA VAL A 124 -13.92 2.90 -10.96
C VAL A 124 -14.62 1.57 -10.74
N TYR A 125 -14.23 0.53 -11.46
CA TYR A 125 -14.74 -0.82 -11.25
C TYR A 125 -14.22 -1.37 -9.91
N ILE A 126 -15.11 -1.96 -9.11
CA ILE A 126 -14.78 -2.40 -7.74
C ILE A 126 -14.89 -3.92 -7.55
N GLY A 127 -15.11 -4.68 -8.62
CA GLY A 127 -15.39 -6.12 -8.56
C GLY A 127 -16.87 -6.44 -8.69
N ASP A 128 -17.19 -7.73 -8.84
CA ASP A 128 -18.56 -8.28 -8.79
C ASP A 128 -19.59 -7.62 -9.72
N GLY A 129 -19.15 -7.15 -10.88
CA GLY A 129 -20.02 -6.44 -11.83
C GLY A 129 -20.42 -5.05 -11.37
N GLN A 130 -19.74 -4.48 -10.36
CA GLN A 130 -20.07 -3.20 -9.75
C GLN A 130 -19.00 -2.14 -10.02
N TYR A 131 -19.43 -0.89 -10.03
CA TYR A 131 -18.55 0.26 -10.12
C TYR A 131 -19.01 1.40 -9.22
N MET A 132 -18.07 2.28 -8.89
CA MET A 132 -18.33 3.48 -8.11
C MET A 132 -18.01 4.74 -8.88
N TYR A 133 -18.86 5.75 -8.72
CA TYR A 133 -18.62 7.07 -9.29
C TYR A 133 -19.29 8.16 -8.48
N ALA A 134 -18.80 9.39 -8.65
CA ALA A 134 -19.45 10.58 -8.13
C ALA A 134 -20.64 10.94 -9.04
N SER A 135 -21.86 10.72 -8.55
CA SER A 135 -23.11 10.92 -9.30
C SER A 135 -23.65 12.33 -9.14
N GLN A 136 -23.80 13.05 -10.26
CA GLN A 136 -24.46 14.35 -10.27
C GLN A 136 -25.93 14.26 -9.86
N GLY A 137 -26.66 13.27 -10.39
CA GLY A 137 -28.10 13.10 -10.13
C GLY A 137 -28.40 12.74 -8.67
N GLU A 138 -27.54 11.93 -8.05
CA GLU A 138 -27.69 11.52 -6.64
C GLU A 138 -26.90 12.39 -5.68
N LYS A 139 -26.19 13.40 -6.19
CA LYS A 139 -25.38 14.38 -5.45
C LYS A 139 -24.31 13.77 -4.53
N LYS A 140 -23.89 12.52 -4.78
CA LYS A 140 -22.91 11.80 -3.94
C LYS A 140 -22.19 10.69 -4.70
N VAL A 141 -21.12 10.15 -4.10
CA VAL A 141 -20.44 8.93 -4.55
C VAL A 141 -21.32 7.71 -4.26
N VAL A 142 -21.61 6.93 -5.30
CA VAL A 142 -22.55 5.81 -5.25
C VAL A 142 -21.95 4.56 -5.90
N VAL A 143 -22.50 3.41 -5.53
CA VAL A 143 -22.24 2.11 -6.16
C VAL A 143 -23.35 1.84 -7.18
N LYS A 144 -23.01 1.31 -8.36
CA LYS A 144 -23.96 0.87 -9.40
C LYS A 144 -23.53 -0.46 -9.98
N ASN A 145 -24.50 -1.21 -10.51
CA ASN A 145 -24.21 -2.40 -11.31
C ASN A 145 -23.90 -1.99 -12.75
N LEU A 146 -22.90 -2.64 -13.34
CA LEU A 146 -22.47 -2.40 -14.71
C LEU A 146 -23.55 -2.79 -15.73
N SER A 147 -24.35 -3.82 -15.41
CA SER A 147 -25.50 -4.26 -16.20
C SER A 147 -26.47 -3.12 -16.53
N ASP A 148 -26.72 -2.25 -15.55
CA ASP A 148 -27.72 -1.18 -15.62
C ASP A 148 -27.30 -0.08 -16.61
N TYR A 149 -26.01 0.00 -16.93
CA TYR A 149 -25.41 1.03 -17.78
C TYR A 149 -24.67 0.47 -18.99
N SER A 150 -24.83 -0.81 -19.30
CA SER A 150 -24.16 -1.51 -20.42
C SER A 150 -24.30 -0.78 -21.76
N LYS A 151 -25.49 -0.27 -22.10
CA LYS A 151 -25.76 0.50 -23.34
C LYS A 151 -25.08 1.88 -23.38
N LYS A 152 -24.60 2.38 -22.24
CA LYS A 152 -23.95 3.69 -22.09
C LYS A 152 -22.43 3.57 -21.93
N LEU A 153 -21.92 2.37 -21.67
CA LEU A 153 -20.49 2.10 -21.54
C LEU A 153 -19.82 2.23 -22.91
N LEU A 154 -18.78 3.07 -22.98
CA LEU A 154 -18.02 3.32 -24.21
C LEU A 154 -16.71 2.52 -24.22
N SER A 155 -16.04 2.47 -23.07
CA SER A 155 -14.70 1.90 -22.95
C SER A 155 -14.36 1.60 -21.50
N VAL A 156 -13.45 0.64 -21.36
CA VAL A 156 -12.77 0.29 -20.11
C VAL A 156 -11.28 0.58 -20.31
N ARG A 157 -10.65 1.27 -19.34
CA ARG A 157 -9.21 1.55 -19.35
C ARG A 157 -8.56 1.00 -18.09
N ARG A 158 -7.56 0.16 -18.27
CA ARG A 158 -6.67 -0.28 -17.21
C ARG A 158 -5.48 0.66 -17.14
N ILE A 159 -5.40 1.40 -16.04
CA ILE A 159 -4.28 2.32 -15.79
C ILE A 159 -3.15 1.62 -15.03
N LEU A 160 -3.48 0.59 -14.25
CA LEU A 160 -2.50 -0.25 -13.58
C LEU A 160 -1.63 -0.96 -14.64
N PRO A 161 -0.30 -1.02 -14.48
CA PRO A 161 0.56 -1.67 -15.45
C PRO A 161 0.29 -3.19 -15.49
N ASP A 162 0.22 -3.77 -16.68
CA ASP A 162 0.00 -5.22 -16.85
C ASP A 162 1.30 -6.03 -16.84
N GLU A 163 2.48 -5.40 -16.96
CA GLU A 163 3.86 -5.94 -16.89
C GLU A 163 4.83 -4.82 -17.32
N ALA A 164 6.13 -4.99 -17.06
CA ALA A 164 7.18 -3.99 -17.26
C ALA A 164 7.30 -3.43 -18.70
N GLY A 165 6.94 -2.17 -18.88
CA GLY A 165 7.40 -1.31 -19.98
C GLY A 165 7.04 0.13 -19.63
N SER A 166 7.94 1.05 -19.34
CA SER A 166 9.34 1.23 -19.74
C SER A 166 10.13 1.83 -18.57
N VAL A 167 10.67 0.97 -17.70
CA VAL A 167 11.83 1.28 -16.89
C VAL A 167 12.74 0.06 -16.96
N THR A 168 13.95 0.26 -17.44
CA THR A 168 14.97 -0.78 -17.53
C THR A 168 15.15 -1.43 -16.15
N PRO A 169 14.91 -2.75 -15.99
CA PRO A 169 15.08 -3.40 -14.69
C PRO A 169 16.58 -3.54 -14.38
N PRO A 170 17.05 -3.18 -13.17
CA PRO A 170 18.27 -3.78 -12.67
C PRO A 170 18.00 -5.26 -12.45
N ASN A 171 18.88 -6.07 -13.02
CA ASN A 171 18.98 -7.51 -12.81
C ASN A 171 19.05 -7.83 -11.30
N THR A 172 18.08 -8.56 -10.75
CA THR A 172 18.26 -9.34 -9.50
C THR A 172 17.23 -10.45 -9.38
N THR A 173 17.65 -11.68 -9.60
CA THR A 173 17.17 -12.89 -8.92
C THR A 173 17.51 -12.79 -7.42
N GLU A 174 16.54 -12.37 -6.59
CA GLU A 174 16.39 -12.65 -5.14
C GLU A 174 15.13 -11.89 -4.60
N PRO A 175 14.52 -12.27 -3.46
CA PRO A 175 13.32 -11.62 -2.93
C PRO A 175 13.58 -10.12 -2.70
N ASP A 176 12.84 -9.25 -3.41
CA ASP A 176 13.17 -7.83 -3.52
C ASP A 176 13.15 -7.08 -2.17
N GLN A 177 14.33 -7.00 -1.56
CA GLN A 177 14.59 -6.22 -0.36
C GLN A 177 14.38 -4.70 -0.60
N ASN A 178 14.31 -4.23 -1.85
CA ASN A 178 14.11 -2.82 -2.16
C ASN A 178 12.65 -2.38 -2.05
N LEU A 179 11.66 -3.21 -2.39
CA LEU A 179 10.25 -2.84 -2.20
C LEU A 179 9.93 -2.59 -0.72
N GLY A 180 10.38 -3.49 0.16
CA GLY A 180 10.18 -3.30 1.60
C GLY A 180 11.01 -2.15 2.20
N LYS A 181 12.14 -1.81 1.58
CA LYS A 181 12.91 -0.61 1.92
C LYS A 181 12.19 0.66 1.47
N ASP A 182 11.58 0.66 0.29
CA ASP A 182 10.83 1.78 -0.26
C ASP A 182 9.54 2.04 0.54
N LEU A 183 8.77 0.99 0.84
CA LEU A 183 7.57 1.10 1.69
C LEU A 183 7.94 1.56 3.11
N GLY A 184 8.97 0.98 3.72
CA GLY A 184 9.46 1.43 5.03
C GLY A 184 9.87 2.90 5.03
N ASN A 185 10.54 3.37 3.98
CA ASN A 185 10.87 4.79 3.80
C ASN A 185 9.63 5.66 3.68
N LYS A 186 8.63 5.26 2.88
CA LYS A 186 7.39 6.02 2.70
C LYS A 186 6.58 6.12 3.99
N VAL A 187 6.47 5.04 4.76
CA VAL A 187 5.84 5.04 6.09
C VAL A 187 6.56 6.00 7.03
N VAL A 188 7.89 5.96 7.08
CA VAL A 188 8.67 6.90 7.89
C VAL A 188 8.44 8.33 7.44
N SER A 189 8.54 8.63 6.15
CA SER A 189 8.31 9.97 5.61
C SER A 189 6.91 10.49 5.88
N ALA A 190 5.89 9.63 5.85
CA ALA A 190 4.53 10.00 6.25
C ALA A 190 4.42 10.24 7.76
N GLY A 191 5.01 9.36 8.57
CA GLY A 191 5.07 9.50 10.02
C GLY A 191 5.71 10.81 10.47
N MET A 192 6.80 11.22 9.83
CA MET A 192 7.52 12.46 10.17
C MET A 192 6.67 13.72 9.97
N LYS A 193 5.64 13.69 9.09
CA LYS A 193 4.70 14.82 8.92
C LYS A 193 3.85 15.07 10.17
N TYR A 194 3.78 14.10 11.08
CA TYR A 194 3.04 14.20 12.33
C TYR A 194 3.89 14.66 13.51
N LEU A 195 5.19 14.96 13.33
CA LEU A 195 6.03 15.45 14.43
C LEU A 195 5.36 16.62 15.18
N GLY A 196 5.31 16.52 16.50
CA GLY A 196 4.66 17.48 17.38
C GLY A 196 3.14 17.34 17.50
N THR A 197 2.47 16.46 16.74
CA THR A 197 1.03 16.21 16.92
C THR A 197 0.75 15.76 18.37
N PRO A 198 -0.09 16.47 19.14
CA PRO A 198 -0.30 16.17 20.55
C PRO A 198 -0.84 14.77 20.82
N TYR A 199 -0.40 14.19 21.94
CA TYR A 199 -0.88 12.90 22.40
C TYR A 199 -2.28 12.99 23.00
N GLU A 200 -3.16 12.08 22.60
CA GLU A 200 -4.46 11.87 23.26
C GLU A 200 -4.76 10.36 23.33
N TYR A 201 -4.82 9.83 24.55
CA TYR A 201 -5.14 8.43 24.77
C TYR A 201 -6.55 8.11 24.26
N GLY A 202 -6.69 7.09 23.42
CA GLY A 202 -7.98 6.69 22.88
C GLY A 202 -8.61 7.76 22.00
N SER A 203 -7.79 8.58 21.34
CA SER A 203 -8.23 9.58 20.37
C SER A 203 -9.26 8.98 19.39
N THR A 204 -10.22 9.82 19.02
CA THR A 204 -11.44 9.43 18.29
C THR A 204 -11.20 8.87 16.89
N ARG A 205 -9.98 8.98 16.34
CA ARG A 205 -9.65 8.61 14.95
C ARG A 205 -10.44 9.34 13.87
N SER A 206 -11.20 10.36 14.26
CA SER A 206 -12.07 11.15 13.40
C SER A 206 -11.32 12.26 12.66
N ASN A 207 -10.17 12.67 13.20
CA ASN A 207 -9.31 13.71 12.65
C ASN A 207 -7.85 13.49 13.12
N LYS A 208 -6.92 14.29 12.59
CA LYS A 208 -5.47 14.14 12.82
C LYS A 208 -4.89 15.19 13.78
N LYS A 209 -5.72 15.85 14.60
CA LYS A 209 -5.28 16.92 15.51
C LYS A 209 -4.60 16.39 16.77
N THR A 210 -5.00 15.21 17.21
CA THR A 210 -4.42 14.48 18.35
C THR A 210 -4.34 13.00 17.98
N MET A 211 -3.44 12.25 18.62
CA MET A 211 -3.26 10.82 18.31
C MET A 211 -2.78 10.04 19.55
N ASP A 212 -3.25 8.79 19.69
CA ASP A 212 -2.52 7.80 20.46
C ASP A 212 -1.46 7.09 19.61
N CYS A 213 -0.68 6.20 20.22
CA CYS A 213 0.40 5.47 19.54
C CYS A 213 -0.06 4.62 18.35
N SER A 214 -1.20 3.95 18.51
CA SER A 214 -1.77 3.06 17.50
C SER A 214 -2.49 3.83 16.39
N GLU A 215 -3.09 4.96 16.72
CA GLU A 215 -3.63 5.86 15.72
C GLU A 215 -2.50 6.50 14.89
N PHE A 216 -1.44 6.98 15.53
CA PHE A 216 -0.29 7.54 14.83
C PHE A 216 0.31 6.57 13.81
N THR A 217 0.59 5.34 14.26
CA THR A 217 1.14 4.28 13.39
C THR A 217 0.16 3.89 12.29
N MET A 218 -1.14 3.79 12.58
CA MET A 218 -2.17 3.57 11.56
C MET A 218 -2.13 4.66 10.49
N TRP A 219 -2.08 5.95 10.87
CA TRP A 219 -2.02 7.05 9.90
C TRP A 219 -0.71 7.08 9.11
N ALA A 220 0.43 6.82 9.75
CA ALA A 220 1.72 6.77 9.06
C ALA A 220 1.75 5.67 7.99
N TYR A 221 1.20 4.49 8.31
CA TYR A 221 1.09 3.38 7.36
C TYR A 221 0.05 3.63 6.27
N LEU A 222 -1.11 4.17 6.63
CA LEU A 222 -2.16 4.47 5.67
C LEU A 222 -1.76 5.58 4.70
N ASP A 223 -1.11 6.65 5.18
CA ASP A 223 -0.69 7.76 4.31
C ASP A 223 0.62 7.49 3.58
N GLY A 224 1.51 6.69 4.15
CA GLY A 224 2.81 6.39 3.56
C GLY A 224 2.77 5.23 2.59
N ALA A 225 2.14 4.12 2.99
CA ALA A 225 2.12 2.88 2.23
C ALA A 225 0.72 2.49 1.73
N GLY A 226 -0.33 3.24 2.09
CA GLY A 226 -1.71 2.86 1.74
C GLY A 226 -2.19 1.60 2.46
N ILE A 227 -1.52 1.22 3.55
CA ILE A 227 -1.83 0.01 4.33
C ILE A 227 -2.79 0.38 5.46
N ASP A 228 -4.02 -0.12 5.36
CA ASP A 228 -5.02 0.00 6.43
C ASP A 228 -4.90 -1.21 7.38
N MET A 229 -4.34 -0.97 8.56
CA MET A 229 -4.24 -1.98 9.62
C MET A 229 -5.51 -2.08 10.48
N GLY A 230 -6.58 -1.37 10.09
CA GLY A 230 -7.85 -1.34 10.78
C GLY A 230 -7.86 -0.51 12.06
N ARG A 231 -9.02 -0.51 12.72
CA ARG A 231 -9.20 0.14 14.03
C ARG A 231 -8.70 -0.75 15.15
N GLY A 232 -8.22 -0.13 16.22
CA GLY A 232 -7.78 -0.83 17.44
C GLY A 232 -6.39 -0.42 17.90
N GLY A 233 -5.99 -0.94 19.06
CA GLY A 233 -4.75 -0.60 19.73
C GLY A 233 -3.51 -1.30 19.16
N ALA A 234 -2.38 -1.10 19.84
CA ALA A 234 -1.09 -1.74 19.52
C ALA A 234 -1.20 -3.28 19.36
N LYS A 235 -2.02 -3.94 20.19
CA LYS A 235 -2.26 -5.39 20.10
C LYS A 235 -2.96 -5.80 18.79
N SER A 236 -3.93 -5.00 18.32
CA SER A 236 -4.62 -5.26 17.05
C SER A 236 -3.64 -5.16 15.88
N GLN A 237 -2.75 -4.17 15.89
CA GLN A 237 -1.70 -4.04 14.86
C GLN A 237 -0.70 -5.19 14.90
N ALA A 238 -0.30 -5.67 16.07
CA ALA A 238 0.56 -6.85 16.17
C ALA A 238 -0.12 -8.10 15.56
N ASN A 239 -1.43 -8.26 15.78
CA ASN A 239 -2.21 -9.32 15.14
C ASN A 239 -2.30 -9.14 13.62
N TYR A 240 -2.45 -7.90 13.14
CA TYR A 240 -2.43 -7.59 11.71
C TYR A 240 -1.10 -8.03 11.10
N VAL A 241 0.03 -7.62 11.68
CA VAL A 241 1.37 -7.98 11.20
C VAL A 241 1.56 -9.50 11.19
N LYS A 242 1.13 -10.21 12.24
CA LYS A 242 1.18 -11.68 12.29
C LYS A 242 0.41 -12.35 11.15
N ALA A 243 -0.71 -11.76 10.74
CA ALA A 243 -1.57 -12.32 9.71
C ALA A 243 -1.16 -11.93 8.27
N HIS A 244 -0.48 -10.79 8.09
CA HIS A 244 -0.27 -10.18 6.77
C HIS A 244 1.20 -9.90 6.43
N GLY A 245 2.13 -10.19 7.32
CA GLY A 245 3.54 -9.95 7.07
C GLY A 245 4.45 -10.74 7.99
N THR A 246 5.55 -10.11 8.41
CA THR A 246 6.64 -10.82 9.12
C THR A 246 6.87 -10.25 10.51
N MET A 247 7.12 -11.15 11.47
CA MET A 247 7.44 -10.82 12.86
C MET A 247 8.87 -11.21 13.19
N THR A 248 9.51 -10.44 14.06
CA THR A 248 10.82 -10.76 14.65
C THR A 248 10.82 -10.46 16.14
N THR A 249 11.43 -11.34 16.92
CA THR A 249 11.78 -11.10 18.33
C THR A 249 13.24 -10.70 18.50
N ASP A 250 14.01 -10.67 17.40
CA ASP A 250 15.39 -10.19 17.38
C ASP A 250 15.40 -8.71 16.96
N ILE A 251 15.81 -7.86 17.90
CA ILE A 251 15.91 -6.41 17.74
C ILE A 251 16.89 -6.02 16.62
N ASN A 252 17.90 -6.85 16.34
CA ASN A 252 18.90 -6.57 15.32
C ASN A 252 18.41 -6.85 13.91
N LYS A 253 17.29 -7.56 13.77
CA LYS A 253 16.64 -7.82 12.48
C LYS A 253 15.63 -6.74 12.08
N LEU A 254 15.40 -5.76 12.96
CA LEU A 254 14.50 -4.64 12.66
C LEU A 254 15.01 -3.85 11.47
N LYS A 255 14.10 -3.55 10.57
CA LYS A 255 14.33 -2.73 9.39
C LYS A 255 13.51 -1.45 9.51
N LYS A 256 14.04 -0.37 8.92
CA LYS A 256 13.35 0.91 8.86
C LYS A 256 11.92 0.73 8.34
N GLY A 257 10.95 1.30 9.04
CA GLY A 257 9.53 1.14 8.82
C GLY A 257 8.85 0.16 9.76
N ASP A 258 9.57 -0.83 10.32
CA ASP A 258 8.94 -1.88 11.15
C ASP A 258 8.18 -1.31 12.34
N LEU A 259 7.04 -1.90 12.66
CA LEU A 259 6.37 -1.66 13.92
C LEU A 259 7.17 -2.31 15.05
N VAL A 260 7.29 -1.59 16.17
CA VAL A 260 7.98 -2.03 17.37
C VAL A 260 6.96 -2.10 18.50
N PHE A 261 6.71 -3.30 19.02
CA PHE A 261 5.74 -3.56 20.08
C PHE A 261 6.45 -3.76 21.40
N VAL A 262 6.01 -3.03 22.42
CA VAL A 262 6.65 -3.05 23.75
C VAL A 262 5.65 -3.31 24.87
N MET A 263 6.14 -3.90 25.96
CA MET A 263 5.38 -4.14 27.18
C MET A 263 5.14 -2.84 27.97
N LYS A 264 4.38 -2.92 29.05
CA LYS A 264 4.14 -1.79 29.97
C LYS A 264 5.46 -1.30 30.59
N TYR A 265 5.57 0.00 30.80
CA TYR A 265 6.70 0.63 31.50
C TYR A 265 6.83 0.15 32.96
N LYS A 266 8.06 -0.12 33.40
CA LYS A 266 8.39 -0.54 34.77
C LYS A 266 9.50 0.28 35.43
N GLY A 267 10.26 1.05 34.65
CA GLY A 267 11.40 1.82 35.13
C GLY A 267 12.31 2.26 33.99
N TRP A 268 13.32 3.05 34.32
CA TRP A 268 14.25 3.65 33.34
C TRP A 268 15.50 2.78 33.11
N LYS A 269 15.84 1.91 34.06
CA LYS A 269 17.08 1.13 34.07
C LYS A 269 16.83 -0.30 33.62
N GLU A 270 17.84 -0.94 33.06
CA GLU A 270 17.77 -2.36 32.68
C GLU A 270 17.42 -3.26 33.87
N SER A 271 17.96 -2.95 35.06
CA SER A 271 17.68 -3.66 36.31
C SER A 271 16.21 -3.72 36.68
N ASP A 272 15.42 -2.72 36.26
CA ASP A 272 13.98 -2.64 36.55
C ASP A 272 13.17 -3.71 35.79
N TYR A 273 13.81 -4.37 34.81
CA TYR A 273 13.25 -5.43 33.98
C TYR A 273 13.89 -6.80 34.25
N LYS A 274 14.85 -6.88 35.17
CA LYS A 274 15.54 -8.14 35.50
C LYS A 274 14.54 -9.17 36.01
N GLY A 275 14.58 -10.37 35.41
CA GLY A 275 13.67 -11.48 35.76
C GLY A 275 12.27 -11.38 35.14
N ILE A 276 11.99 -10.36 34.32
CA ILE A 276 10.74 -10.27 33.55
C ILE A 276 10.96 -10.96 32.21
N ASP A 277 10.16 -11.99 31.93
CA ASP A 277 10.04 -12.55 30.59
C ASP A 277 9.14 -11.63 29.74
N VAL A 278 9.78 -10.74 28.98
CA VAL A 278 9.13 -9.75 28.13
C VAL A 278 8.23 -10.39 27.06
N SER A 279 8.58 -11.59 26.58
CA SER A 279 7.83 -12.28 25.52
C SER A 279 6.42 -12.71 25.95
N LYS A 280 6.22 -12.90 27.26
CA LYS A 280 4.94 -13.28 27.88
C LYS A 280 4.09 -12.09 28.31
N GLN A 281 4.61 -10.86 28.19
CA GLN A 281 3.89 -9.67 28.62
C GLN A 281 2.88 -9.20 27.56
N SER A 282 1.88 -8.45 28.01
CA SER A 282 0.93 -7.81 27.10
C SER A 282 1.54 -6.62 26.38
N ILE A 283 1.26 -6.51 25.07
CA ILE A 283 1.60 -5.35 24.25
C ILE A 283 0.85 -4.12 24.76
N ASN A 284 1.59 -3.08 25.14
CA ASN A 284 1.04 -1.85 25.70
C ASN A 284 1.23 -0.64 24.78
N HIS A 285 2.28 -0.64 23.96
CA HIS A 285 2.63 0.49 23.11
C HIS A 285 3.22 0.02 21.77
N VAL A 286 3.11 0.86 20.75
CA VAL A 286 3.63 0.63 19.40
C VAL A 286 4.36 1.87 18.88
N ALA A 287 5.46 1.65 18.17
CA ALA A 287 6.27 2.68 17.51
C ALA A 287 6.66 2.24 16.09
N ILE A 288 7.19 3.17 15.29
CA ILE A 288 7.84 2.88 14.00
C ILE A 288 9.35 2.95 14.18
N TYR A 289 10.08 1.90 13.78
CA TYR A 289 11.53 1.91 13.75
C TYR A 289 12.04 2.76 12.58
N LEU A 290 12.89 3.75 12.86
CA LEU A 290 13.44 4.65 11.85
C LEU A 290 14.73 4.15 11.20
N GLY A 291 15.30 3.06 11.70
CA GLY A 291 16.74 2.79 11.53
C GLY A 291 17.56 3.60 12.53
N ASP A 292 18.89 3.43 12.47
CA ASP A 292 19.87 4.24 13.21
C ASP A 292 19.56 4.40 14.71
N ASN A 293 19.08 3.30 15.32
CA ASN A 293 18.71 3.24 16.72
C ASN A 293 17.57 4.19 17.16
N LYS A 294 16.66 4.55 16.25
CA LYS A 294 15.60 5.54 16.55
C LYS A 294 14.19 4.97 16.39
N LEU A 295 13.30 5.43 17.26
CA LEU A 295 11.86 5.20 17.20
C LEU A 295 11.12 6.50 16.90
N LEU A 296 10.09 6.41 16.08
CA LEU A 296 9.10 7.47 15.88
C LEU A 296 7.78 7.02 16.50
N HIS A 297 7.27 7.79 17.45
CA HIS A 297 6.05 7.47 18.19
C HIS A 297 5.48 8.65 18.99
N THR A 298 4.33 8.45 19.61
CA THR A 298 3.78 9.32 20.65
C THR A 298 3.26 8.45 21.80
N TYR A 299 3.53 8.80 23.06
CA TYR A 299 3.29 7.90 24.19
C TYR A 299 2.76 8.56 25.47
N SER A 300 2.79 9.89 25.59
CA SER A 300 2.13 10.58 26.71
C SER A 300 1.93 12.08 26.40
N LYS A 301 1.14 12.78 27.22
CA LYS A 301 0.98 14.24 27.09
C LYS A 301 2.30 14.96 27.38
N GLU A 302 3.02 14.49 28.39
CA GLU A 302 4.31 15.02 28.85
C GLU A 302 5.43 14.79 27.83
N SER A 303 5.29 13.80 26.94
CA SER A 303 6.22 13.60 25.85
C SER A 303 6.14 14.70 24.79
N GLY A 304 5.10 15.54 24.78
CA GLY A 304 4.96 16.65 23.83
C GLY A 304 4.51 16.21 22.44
N GLY A 305 3.80 15.07 22.33
CA GLY A 305 3.26 14.59 21.06
C GLY A 305 4.13 13.57 20.32
N VAL A 306 3.96 13.48 19.00
CA VAL A 306 4.77 12.62 18.13
C VAL A 306 6.20 13.12 18.07
N ARG A 307 7.14 12.24 18.34
CA ARG A 307 8.56 12.58 18.46
C ARG A 307 9.45 11.41 18.12
N ILE A 308 10.74 11.72 18.02
CA ILE A 308 11.80 10.75 17.85
C ILE A 308 12.46 10.50 19.20
N THR A 309 12.74 9.24 19.52
CA THR A 309 13.52 8.82 20.69
C THR A 309 14.58 7.82 20.27
N ASP A 310 15.63 7.70 21.07
CA ASP A 310 16.60 6.61 20.92
C ASP A 310 16.01 5.29 21.43
N PHE A 311 16.43 4.17 20.85
CA PHE A 311 15.86 2.86 21.12
C PHE A 311 16.72 2.03 22.07
N LYS A 312 17.87 1.53 21.58
CA LYS A 312 18.86 0.77 22.35
C LYS A 312 19.52 1.62 23.41
N GLY A 313 19.85 1.00 24.54
CA GLY A 313 20.37 1.63 25.75
C GLY A 313 19.31 2.38 26.57
N THR A 314 18.03 2.25 26.20
CA THR A 314 16.93 2.95 26.87
C THR A 314 15.86 1.96 27.33
N HIS A 315 14.93 2.43 28.15
CA HIS A 315 13.79 1.62 28.58
C HIS A 315 12.93 1.10 27.43
N TRP A 316 13.02 1.65 26.21
CA TRP A 316 12.30 1.12 25.06
C TRP A 316 12.82 -0.25 24.64
N GLU A 317 14.14 -0.44 24.64
CA GLU A 317 14.79 -1.73 24.38
C GLU A 317 14.43 -2.75 25.45
N TYR A 318 14.50 -2.37 26.74
CA TYR A 318 14.19 -3.29 27.85
C TYR A 318 12.72 -3.75 27.87
N ARG A 319 11.85 -3.06 27.14
CA ARG A 319 10.43 -3.39 27.00
C ARG A 319 10.10 -4.10 25.68
N PHE A 320 11.08 -4.33 24.80
CA PHE A 320 10.85 -4.91 23.48
C PHE A 320 10.28 -6.32 23.57
N ILE A 321 9.07 -6.50 23.02
CA ILE A 321 8.43 -7.81 22.90
C ILE A 321 8.77 -8.40 21.53
N SER A 322 8.53 -7.61 20.49
CA SER A 322 8.69 -8.01 19.10
C SER A 322 8.60 -6.80 18.19
N GLY A 323 9.17 -6.90 16.99
CA GLY A 323 8.83 -6.02 15.89
C GLY A 323 8.23 -6.78 14.72
N GLY A 324 7.77 -6.05 13.73
CA GLY A 324 7.34 -6.67 12.50
C GLY A 324 6.87 -5.71 11.43
N ARG A 325 6.72 -6.27 10.24
CA ARG A 325 6.43 -5.59 8.99
C ARG A 325 5.08 -6.05 8.47
N PRO A 326 4.09 -5.17 8.31
CA PRO A 326 2.70 -5.55 7.97
C PRO A 326 2.49 -5.81 6.46
N TYR A 327 3.50 -6.29 5.76
CA TYR A 327 3.53 -6.62 4.33
C TYR A 327 4.74 -7.50 4.00
#